data_AF-A0AAJ2P873-F1
#
_entry.id   AF-A0AAJ2P873-F1
#
_cell.length_a   1.000
_cell.length_b   1.000
_cell.length_c   1.000
_cell.angle_alpha   90.00
_cell.angle_beta   90.00
_cell.angle_gamma   90.00
#
_symmetry.space_group_name_H-M   'P 1'
#
loop_
_entity.id
_entity.type
_entity.pdbx_description
1 polymer ?
#
loop_
_entity_poly.entity_id
_entity_poly.type
_entity_poly.pdbx_seq_one_letter_code
_entity_poly.pdbx_strand_id
1 'polypeptide(L)'
;MKKALKILFQTSTPILLNVGIISGAVFFSAKQTNLGSNLLKKSETALLKELNYLALGDSLSSGFDWESNLDGRGKMTNGSISGISFPAFFANFAQTIQPNSVKSFKNLALNNSSILDWIYLLDPKNNIISDKNLSNLRAQTYNSSNFAETIRSVFENFTGDFSNLRQEIRNANLITISIGFKDFLNEFNSNFLTIFFQAIHPEIYTIQ
;
A
#
# COMPACT_ATOMS: atom_id res chain seq x y z
N MET A 1 8.70 43.54 -13.48
CA MET A 1 9.14 42.40 -12.63
C MET A 1 8.69 42.53 -11.16
N LYS A 2 7.41 42.83 -10.86
CA LYS A 2 6.91 42.89 -9.45
C LYS A 2 5.59 42.14 -9.20
N LYS A 3 4.97 41.54 -10.22
CA LYS A 3 3.73 40.73 -10.07
C LYS A 3 3.99 39.22 -10.04
N ALA A 4 5.02 38.71 -10.73
CA ALA A 4 5.35 37.29 -10.75
C ALA A 4 5.92 36.75 -9.42
N LEU A 5 6.61 37.60 -8.64
CA LEU A 5 7.22 37.18 -7.38
C LEU A 5 6.22 37.09 -6.21
N LYS A 6 5.01 37.65 -6.36
CA LYS A 6 3.96 37.61 -5.33
C LYS A 6 3.18 36.28 -5.34
N ILE A 7 3.24 35.54 -6.45
CA ILE A 7 2.61 34.23 -6.59
C ILE A 7 3.47 33.13 -5.94
N LEU A 8 4.79 33.32 -5.88
CA LEU A 8 5.73 32.37 -5.25
C LEU A 8 5.70 32.39 -3.71
N PHE A 9 5.18 33.44 -3.07
CA PHE A 9 5.15 33.57 -1.61
C PHE A 9 3.77 33.37 -0.97
N GLN A 10 2.72 33.08 -1.76
CA GLN A 10 1.39 32.74 -1.21
C GLN A 10 1.10 31.23 -1.18
N THR A 11 1.98 30.39 -1.74
CA THR A 11 1.83 28.93 -1.69
C THR A 11 2.59 28.28 -0.53
N SER A 12 3.27 29.05 0.32
CA SER A 12 3.86 28.58 1.58
C SER A 12 2.86 28.63 2.73
N THR A 13 1.63 28.16 2.50
CA THR A 13 0.80 27.62 3.57
C THR A 13 1.08 26.13 3.64
N PRO A 14 1.36 25.57 4.82
CA PRO A 14 1.77 24.17 4.93
C PRO A 14 0.65 23.31 4.36
N ILE A 15 0.99 22.53 3.34
CA ILE A 15 0.22 21.38 2.89
C ILE A 15 0.32 20.36 4.04
N LEU A 16 -0.43 20.62 5.11
CA LEU A 16 -0.95 19.66 6.07
C LEU A 16 -2.19 19.01 5.45
N LEU A 17 -2.08 18.57 4.20
CA LEU A 17 -3.15 17.86 3.49
C LEU A 17 -2.83 16.38 3.54
N ASN A 18 -3.40 15.74 4.55
CA ASN A 18 -3.98 14.41 4.46
C ASN A 18 -3.13 13.34 3.76
N VAL A 19 -1.97 13.00 4.34
CA VAL A 19 -1.59 11.58 4.39
C VAL A 19 -2.45 10.93 5.47
N GLY A 20 -3.76 10.93 5.20
CA GLY A 20 -4.70 10.09 5.93
C GLY A 20 -4.34 8.68 5.52
N ILE A 21 -3.57 8.01 6.36
CA ILE A 21 -3.56 6.56 6.41
C ILE A 21 -5.04 6.19 6.61
N ILE A 22 -5.73 5.85 5.53
CA ILE A 22 -7.03 5.19 5.62
C ILE A 22 -6.67 3.78 6.10
N SER A 23 -6.42 3.66 7.40
CA SER A 23 -6.57 2.43 8.17
C SER A 23 -8.06 2.10 8.19
N GLY A 24 -8.63 1.88 7.02
CA GLY A 24 -10.00 1.44 6.85
C GLY A 24 -10.06 0.00 7.29
N ALA A 25 -10.28 -0.23 8.59
CA ALA A 25 -10.91 -1.46 9.01
C ALA A 25 -12.20 -1.58 8.19
N VAL A 26 -12.26 -2.57 7.30
CA VAL A 26 -13.46 -2.91 6.55
C VAL A 26 -14.49 -3.38 7.56
N PHE A 27 -15.27 -2.45 8.12
CA PHE A 27 -16.47 -2.77 8.89
C PHE A 27 -17.55 -3.13 7.89
N PHE A 28 -17.72 -4.43 7.63
CA PHE A 28 -18.96 -4.93 7.04
C PHE A 28 -20.14 -4.38 7.86
N SER A 29 -21.14 -3.83 7.16
CA SER A 29 -22.40 -3.37 7.76
C SER A 29 -23.07 -4.50 8.54
N ALA A 30 -22.79 -4.59 9.83
CA ALA A 30 -23.63 -5.30 10.77
C ALA A 30 -24.82 -4.37 11.09
N LYS A 31 -25.98 -4.76 10.57
CA LYS A 31 -27.31 -4.25 10.93
C LYS A 31 -27.36 -3.95 12.43
N GLN A 32 -27.70 -2.70 12.76
CA GLN A 32 -27.76 -2.09 14.11
C GLN A 32 -28.04 -3.09 15.24
N THR A 33 -26.97 -3.57 15.88
CA THR A 33 -27.05 -4.24 17.18
C THR A 33 -26.75 -3.21 18.26
N ASN A 34 -27.55 -3.19 19.32
CA ASN A 34 -27.31 -2.38 20.51
C ASN A 34 -25.99 -2.81 21.15
N LEU A 35 -24.90 -2.19 20.71
CA LEU A 35 -23.57 -2.32 21.29
C LEU A 35 -23.57 -1.57 22.63
N GLY A 36 -24.00 -2.28 23.68
CA GLY A 36 -24.10 -1.75 25.04
C GLY A 36 -22.77 -1.24 25.58
N SER A 37 -22.88 -0.46 26.66
CA SER A 37 -21.81 0.20 27.44
C SER A 37 -20.65 -0.69 27.93
N ASN A 38 -20.65 -1.98 27.58
CA ASN A 38 -19.56 -2.92 27.84
C ASN A 38 -18.37 -2.82 26.86
N LEU A 39 -18.47 -2.09 25.74
CA LEU A 39 -17.33 -1.87 24.83
C LEU A 39 -16.34 -0.83 25.33
N LEU A 40 -16.74 -0.03 26.32
CA LEU A 40 -15.89 0.94 26.99
C LEU A 40 -15.25 0.38 28.27
N LYS A 41 -15.36 -0.94 28.52
CA LYS A 41 -14.44 -1.60 29.46
C LYS A 41 -13.05 -1.56 28.88
N LYS A 42 -12.30 -0.53 29.29
CA LYS A 42 -10.84 -0.43 29.36
C LYS A 42 -10.13 -1.69 28.83
N SER A 43 -9.89 -1.73 27.51
CA SER A 43 -8.98 -2.70 26.88
C SER A 43 -7.55 -2.28 27.21
N GLU A 44 -7.19 -2.42 28.48
CA GLU A 44 -5.80 -2.29 28.90
C GLU A 44 -5.00 -3.47 28.32
N THR A 45 -4.06 -3.18 27.41
CA THR A 45 -2.98 -4.08 26.93
C THR A 45 -3.31 -5.21 25.95
N ALA A 46 -4.57 -5.43 25.56
CA ALA A 46 -4.92 -6.57 24.68
C ALA A 46 -4.63 -6.36 23.18
N LEU A 47 -4.61 -5.11 22.69
CA LEU A 47 -4.60 -4.78 21.25
C LEU A 47 -3.30 -5.13 20.49
N LEU A 48 -2.18 -5.34 21.20
CA LEU A 48 -0.87 -5.60 20.58
C LEU A 48 -0.30 -6.97 20.96
N LYS A 49 -1.09 -7.89 21.52
CA LYS A 49 -0.57 -9.21 21.87
C LYS A 49 -0.79 -10.18 20.72
N GLU A 50 0.30 -10.77 20.26
CA GLU A 50 0.34 -11.86 19.29
C GLU A 50 -0.07 -11.51 17.85
N LEU A 51 0.45 -10.39 17.32
CA LEU A 51 0.22 -9.93 15.97
C LEU A 51 0.83 -10.89 14.92
N ASN A 52 -0.02 -11.39 14.04
CA ASN A 52 0.32 -11.95 12.73
C ASN A 52 0.04 -10.86 11.69
N TYR A 53 1.06 -10.06 11.41
CA TYR A 53 0.93 -8.84 10.63
C TYR A 53 1.25 -9.07 9.16
N LEU A 54 0.29 -8.79 8.29
CA LEU A 54 0.46 -8.80 6.84
C LEU A 54 0.26 -7.40 6.28
N ALA A 55 1.24 -6.91 5.51
CA ALA A 55 1.08 -5.67 4.76
C ALA A 55 0.89 -5.96 3.27
N LEU A 56 -0.17 -5.41 2.70
CA LEU A 56 -0.46 -5.42 1.27
C LEU A 56 -0.37 -3.97 0.78
N GLY A 57 0.17 -3.74 -0.42
CA GLY A 57 0.33 -2.38 -0.87
C GLY A 57 1.06 -2.20 -2.19
N ASP A 58 1.32 -0.96 -2.54
CA ASP A 58 2.10 -0.55 -3.70
C ASP A 58 3.53 -0.10 -3.32
N SER A 59 4.18 0.69 -4.19
CA SER A 59 5.54 1.20 -4.01
C SER A 59 5.76 1.96 -2.69
N LEU A 60 4.73 2.64 -2.16
CA LEU A 60 4.85 3.37 -0.89
C LEU A 60 5.03 2.40 0.27
N SER A 61 4.24 1.33 0.29
CA SER A 61 4.32 0.31 1.33
C SER A 61 5.47 -0.66 1.13
N SER A 62 5.95 -0.86 -0.10
CA SER A 62 7.14 -1.68 -0.32
C SER A 62 8.41 -0.99 0.20
N GLY A 63 8.35 0.30 0.52
CA GLY A 63 9.53 1.09 0.85
C GLY A 63 10.49 1.11 -0.33
N PHE A 64 9.95 1.28 -1.54
CA PHE A 64 10.75 1.36 -2.76
C PHE A 64 11.74 2.55 -2.64
N ASP A 65 12.94 2.36 -3.17
CA ASP A 65 13.94 3.41 -3.30
C ASP A 65 14.20 3.64 -4.78
N TRP A 66 13.95 4.87 -5.22
CA TRP A 66 14.01 5.29 -6.62
C TRP A 66 15.47 5.41 -7.09
N GLU A 67 16.41 5.67 -6.19
CA GLU A 67 17.83 5.76 -6.55
C GLU A 67 18.44 4.38 -6.80
N SER A 68 18.15 3.43 -5.91
CA SER A 68 18.68 2.06 -6.02
C SER A 68 17.79 1.11 -6.84
N ASN A 69 16.54 1.50 -7.13
CA ASN A 69 15.54 0.64 -7.77
C ASN A 69 15.30 -0.68 -6.99
N LEU A 70 15.34 -0.59 -5.65
CA LEU A 70 15.17 -1.72 -4.74
C LEU A 70 14.03 -1.47 -3.75
N ASP A 71 13.44 -2.56 -3.27
CA ASP A 71 12.36 -2.51 -2.28
C ASP A 71 12.87 -2.80 -0.87
N GLY A 72 12.46 -1.96 0.09
CA GLY A 72 12.74 -2.06 1.52
C GLY A 72 11.67 -2.79 2.34
N ARG A 73 10.88 -3.70 1.74
CA ARG A 73 9.62 -4.27 2.28
C ARG A 73 9.69 -4.68 3.75
N GLY A 74 10.65 -5.52 4.08
CA GLY A 74 10.75 -6.07 5.42
C GLY A 74 9.94 -7.35 5.65
N LYS A 75 10.44 -8.13 6.60
CA LYS A 75 9.88 -9.39 7.05
C LYS A 75 10.42 -9.71 8.44
N MET A 76 9.72 -10.59 9.14
CA MET A 76 10.21 -11.18 10.37
C MET A 76 10.91 -12.52 10.08
N THR A 77 12.05 -12.76 10.72
CA THR A 77 12.79 -14.03 10.67
C THR A 77 13.42 -14.27 12.04
N ASN A 78 13.13 -15.42 12.64
CA ASN A 78 13.66 -15.81 13.96
C ASN A 78 13.48 -14.74 15.05
N GLY A 79 12.30 -14.12 15.14
CA GLY A 79 12.04 -13.07 16.13
C GLY A 79 12.48 -11.66 15.71
N SER A 80 13.35 -11.54 14.71
CA SER A 80 13.91 -10.25 14.26
C SER A 80 13.12 -9.68 13.09
N ILE A 81 12.82 -8.38 13.13
CA ILE A 81 12.13 -7.65 12.06
C ILE A 81 13.18 -6.87 11.26
N SER A 82 13.17 -7.09 9.95
CA SER A 82 14.02 -6.40 8.97
C SER A 82 13.18 -5.51 8.06
N GLY A 83 13.83 -4.62 7.32
CA GLY A 83 13.21 -3.72 6.33
C GLY A 83 13.21 -2.26 6.77
N ILE A 84 13.01 -1.37 5.80
CA ILE A 84 12.98 0.09 5.99
C ILE A 84 11.62 0.70 5.63
N SER A 85 10.68 -0.12 5.18
CA SER A 85 9.32 0.33 4.83
C SER A 85 8.51 0.76 6.06
N PHE A 86 7.45 1.53 5.83
CA PHE A 86 6.51 1.91 6.89
C PHE A 86 5.90 0.69 7.62
N PRO A 87 5.45 -0.39 6.94
CA PRO A 87 5.08 -1.63 7.63
C PRO A 87 6.17 -2.21 8.54
N ALA A 88 7.43 -2.21 8.11
CA ALA A 88 8.53 -2.72 8.93
C ALA A 88 8.78 -1.83 10.16
N PHE A 89 8.67 -0.52 10.00
CA PHE A 89 8.72 0.43 11.11
C PHE A 89 7.60 0.16 12.14
N PHE A 90 6.34 0.00 11.68
CA PHE A 90 5.22 -0.29 12.57
C PHE A 90 5.42 -1.60 13.34
N ALA A 91 5.86 -2.66 12.66
CA ALA A 91 6.12 -3.95 13.30
C ALA A 91 7.20 -3.83 14.40
N ASN A 92 8.29 -3.12 14.11
CA ASN A 92 9.36 -2.84 15.09
C ASN A 92 8.87 -1.99 16.27
N PHE A 93 8.06 -0.96 15.98
CA PHE A 93 7.48 -0.10 17.00
C PHE A 93 6.57 -0.86 17.95
N ALA A 94 5.71 -1.74 17.44
CA ALA A 94 4.88 -2.62 18.25
C ALA A 94 5.74 -3.47 19.20
N GLN A 95 6.83 -4.06 18.67
CA GLN A 95 7.77 -4.87 19.44
C GLN A 95 8.51 -4.08 20.54
N THR A 96 8.74 -2.78 20.31
CA THR A 96 9.37 -1.87 21.27
C THR A 96 8.42 -1.51 22.41
N ILE A 97 7.13 -1.28 22.10
CA ILE A 97 6.11 -0.99 23.13
C ILE A 97 5.84 -2.24 23.97
N GLN A 98 5.68 -3.39 23.32
CA GLN A 98 5.34 -4.65 23.97
C GLN A 98 6.23 -5.76 23.41
N PRO A 99 7.27 -6.19 24.15
CA PRO A 99 8.12 -7.29 23.72
C PRO A 99 7.29 -8.54 23.41
N ASN A 100 7.64 -9.22 22.32
CA ASN A 100 6.95 -10.40 21.77
C ASN A 100 5.50 -10.16 21.32
N SER A 101 5.14 -8.90 21.04
CA SER A 101 3.87 -8.53 20.44
C SER A 101 3.70 -9.12 19.05
N VAL A 102 4.73 -9.11 18.21
CA VAL A 102 4.67 -9.62 16.84
C VAL A 102 5.13 -11.08 16.81
N LYS A 103 4.27 -11.98 16.30
CA LYS A 103 4.59 -13.41 16.09
C LYS A 103 5.01 -13.69 14.66
N SER A 104 4.42 -12.98 13.71
CA SER A 104 4.81 -13.02 12.31
C SER A 104 4.62 -11.65 11.67
N PHE A 105 5.52 -11.32 10.73
CA PHE A 105 5.37 -10.14 9.89
C PHE A 105 5.87 -10.44 8.47
N LYS A 106 5.03 -10.14 7.49
CA LYS A 106 5.38 -10.15 6.07
C LYS A 106 4.83 -8.88 5.40
N ASN A 107 5.68 -8.21 4.65
CA ASN A 107 5.25 -7.16 3.75
C ASN A 107 5.27 -7.70 2.32
N LEU A 108 4.08 -7.85 1.75
CA LEU A 108 3.82 -8.32 0.40
C LEU A 108 3.48 -7.19 -0.57
N ALA A 109 3.75 -5.94 -0.21
CA ALA A 109 3.51 -4.80 -1.09
C ALA A 109 4.28 -4.96 -2.41
N LEU A 110 3.64 -4.69 -3.53
CA LEU A 110 4.20 -4.88 -4.87
C LEU A 110 4.50 -3.52 -5.48
N ASN A 111 5.77 -3.28 -5.82
CA ASN A 111 6.12 -2.05 -6.49
C ASN A 111 5.35 -1.97 -7.83
N ASN A 112 4.93 -0.76 -8.23
CA ASN A 112 4.23 -0.54 -9.49
C ASN A 112 2.92 -1.35 -9.64
N SER A 113 2.28 -1.79 -8.55
CA SER A 113 0.93 -2.36 -8.58
C SER A 113 -0.14 -1.27 -8.53
N SER A 114 -1.24 -1.49 -9.25
CA SER A 114 -2.48 -0.72 -9.22
C SER A 114 -3.55 -1.39 -8.35
N ILE A 115 -4.67 -0.70 -8.13
CA ILE A 115 -5.86 -1.28 -7.50
C ILE A 115 -6.37 -2.49 -8.30
N LEU A 116 -6.39 -2.40 -9.64
CA LEU A 116 -6.86 -3.49 -10.51
C LEU A 116 -5.97 -4.73 -10.42
N ASP A 117 -4.66 -4.53 -10.29
CA ASP A 117 -3.71 -5.63 -10.07
C ASP A 117 -4.06 -6.39 -8.78
N TRP A 118 -4.28 -5.68 -7.68
CA TRP A 118 -4.66 -6.30 -6.40
C TRP A 118 -6.02 -6.99 -6.44
N ILE A 119 -7.01 -6.42 -7.12
CA ILE A 119 -8.32 -7.06 -7.32
C ILE A 119 -8.16 -8.39 -8.05
N TYR A 120 -7.33 -8.45 -9.10
CA TYR A 120 -7.02 -9.69 -9.80
C TYR A 120 -6.25 -10.69 -8.94
N LEU A 121 -5.26 -10.24 -8.15
CA LEU A 121 -4.50 -11.12 -7.25
C LEU A 121 -5.39 -11.78 -6.19
N LEU A 122 -6.45 -11.09 -5.74
CA LEU A 122 -7.40 -11.61 -4.76
C LEU A 122 -8.43 -12.55 -5.38
N ASP A 123 -8.89 -12.25 -6.60
CA ASP A 123 -9.86 -13.06 -7.34
C ASP A 123 -9.55 -13.09 -8.85
N PRO A 124 -8.69 -14.02 -9.32
CA PRO A 124 -8.38 -14.12 -10.75
C PRO A 124 -9.57 -14.40 -11.67
N LYS A 125 -10.71 -14.85 -11.10
CA LYS A 125 -11.93 -15.18 -11.87
C LYS A 125 -12.82 -13.97 -12.11
N ASN A 126 -12.49 -12.80 -11.57
CA ASN A 126 -13.28 -11.58 -11.74
C ASN A 126 -13.30 -11.04 -13.19
N ASN A 127 -12.34 -11.47 -14.04
CA ASN A 127 -12.19 -11.08 -15.44
C ASN A 127 -12.06 -9.56 -15.69
N ILE A 128 -11.67 -8.77 -14.68
CA ILE A 128 -11.49 -7.31 -14.81
C ILE A 128 -10.21 -6.99 -15.58
N ILE A 129 -9.14 -7.73 -15.29
CA ILE A 129 -7.90 -7.74 -16.06
C ILE A 129 -7.45 -9.20 -16.27
N SER A 130 -6.41 -9.41 -17.07
CA SER A 130 -5.82 -10.73 -17.34
C SER A 130 -4.44 -10.87 -16.72
N ASP A 131 -3.95 -12.10 -16.59
CA ASP A 131 -2.57 -12.38 -16.16
C ASP A 131 -1.52 -11.65 -17.00
N LYS A 132 -1.77 -11.40 -18.30
CA LYS A 132 -0.88 -10.63 -19.19
C LYS A 132 -0.62 -9.21 -18.67
N ASN A 133 -1.58 -8.62 -17.96
CA ASN A 133 -1.46 -7.29 -17.36
C ASN A 133 -0.45 -7.25 -16.20
N LEU A 134 -0.06 -8.40 -15.63
CA LEU A 134 0.89 -8.48 -14.49
C LEU A 134 2.36 -8.57 -14.92
N SER A 135 2.70 -8.25 -16.18
CA SER A 135 4.07 -8.33 -16.69
C SER A 135 5.07 -7.48 -15.90
N ASN A 136 4.64 -6.29 -15.47
CA ASN A 136 5.38 -5.40 -14.57
C ASN A 136 5.64 -6.01 -13.18
N LEU A 137 4.73 -6.86 -12.69
CA LEU A 137 4.88 -7.53 -11.40
C LEU A 137 5.80 -8.75 -11.50
N ARG A 138 5.74 -9.48 -12.62
CA ARG A 138 6.66 -10.61 -12.90
C ARG A 138 8.12 -10.22 -12.83
N ALA A 139 8.49 -9.01 -13.23
CA ALA A 139 9.89 -8.55 -13.09
C ALA A 139 10.40 -8.59 -11.64
N GLN A 140 9.51 -8.48 -10.64
CA GLN A 140 9.88 -8.48 -9.22
C GLN A 140 10.27 -9.86 -8.68
N THR A 141 9.90 -10.96 -9.35
CA THR A 141 10.32 -12.32 -8.95
C THR A 141 11.80 -12.58 -9.26
N TYR A 142 12.38 -11.77 -10.15
CA TYR A 142 13.76 -11.87 -10.65
C TYR A 142 14.67 -10.77 -10.10
N ASN A 143 14.16 -9.87 -9.27
CA ASN A 143 14.98 -8.84 -8.63
C ASN A 143 15.99 -9.50 -7.67
N SER A 144 17.22 -8.96 -7.58
CA SER A 144 18.28 -9.43 -6.69
C SER A 144 18.04 -9.09 -5.20
N SER A 145 16.91 -8.44 -4.85
CA SER A 145 16.60 -8.11 -3.46
C SER A 145 16.38 -9.35 -2.60
N ASN A 146 16.70 -9.23 -1.30
CA ASN A 146 16.47 -10.25 -0.27
C ASN A 146 14.97 -10.58 -0.03
N PHE A 147 14.07 -9.91 -0.76
CA PHE A 147 12.63 -10.10 -0.69
C PHE A 147 12.06 -10.85 -1.90
N ALA A 148 12.83 -11.05 -2.97
CA ALA A 148 12.36 -11.74 -4.17
C ALA A 148 11.91 -13.19 -3.88
N GLU A 149 12.57 -13.86 -2.93
CA GLU A 149 12.16 -15.19 -2.47
C GLU A 149 10.77 -15.18 -1.82
N THR A 150 10.48 -14.18 -0.98
CA THR A 150 9.16 -14.03 -0.35
C THR A 150 8.08 -13.74 -1.39
N ILE A 151 8.38 -12.92 -2.40
CA ILE A 151 7.45 -12.69 -3.50
C ILE A 151 7.21 -13.97 -4.29
N ARG A 152 8.28 -14.71 -4.64
CA ARG A 152 8.16 -15.98 -5.37
C ARG A 152 7.41 -17.06 -4.60
N SER A 153 7.60 -17.15 -3.28
CA SER A 153 6.90 -18.17 -2.48
C SER A 153 5.40 -17.88 -2.36
N VAL A 154 4.99 -16.61 -2.41
CA VAL A 154 3.58 -16.23 -2.24
C VAL A 154 2.84 -16.04 -3.57
N PHE A 155 3.49 -15.43 -4.56
CA PHE A 155 2.89 -15.06 -5.84
C PHE A 155 3.35 -15.96 -7.00
N GLU A 156 4.29 -16.87 -6.75
CA GLU A 156 4.88 -17.77 -7.74
C GLU A 156 5.43 -16.98 -8.94
N ASN A 157 4.91 -17.20 -10.14
CA ASN A 157 5.27 -16.46 -11.36
C ASN A 157 4.17 -15.48 -11.79
N PHE A 158 3.30 -15.05 -10.87
CA PHE A 158 2.13 -14.23 -11.17
C PHE A 158 1.19 -14.88 -12.20
N THR A 159 1.02 -16.20 -12.07
CA THR A 159 0.17 -17.03 -12.92
C THR A 159 -0.67 -17.95 -12.04
N GLY A 160 -1.95 -18.10 -12.33
CA GLY A 160 -2.81 -19.07 -11.65
C GLY A 160 -3.65 -18.47 -10.52
N ASP A 161 -3.84 -19.26 -9.47
CA ASP A 161 -4.91 -19.03 -8.51
C ASP A 161 -4.54 -18.21 -7.29
N PHE A 162 -3.26 -17.92 -7.00
CA PHE A 162 -2.80 -17.19 -5.79
C PHE A 162 -3.29 -17.79 -4.44
N SER A 163 -3.36 -19.12 -4.34
CA SER A 163 -3.72 -19.82 -3.10
C SER A 163 -2.80 -19.49 -1.92
N ASN A 164 -1.49 -19.35 -2.14
CA ASN A 164 -0.54 -18.96 -1.09
C ASN A 164 -0.82 -17.55 -0.54
N LEU A 165 -1.14 -16.57 -1.41
CA LEU A 165 -1.55 -15.23 -0.96
C LEU A 165 -2.80 -15.31 -0.07
N ARG A 166 -3.83 -16.08 -0.48
CA ARG A 166 -5.02 -16.28 0.35
C ARG A 166 -4.70 -16.94 1.68
N GLN A 167 -3.73 -17.85 1.72
CA GLN A 167 -3.28 -18.46 2.97
C GLN A 167 -2.60 -17.45 3.89
N GLU A 168 -1.73 -16.58 3.37
CA GLU A 168 -1.13 -15.48 4.14
C GLU A 168 -2.21 -14.56 4.73
N ILE A 169 -3.21 -14.19 3.91
CA ILE A 169 -4.35 -13.37 4.35
C ILE A 169 -5.15 -14.05 5.47
N ARG A 170 -5.41 -15.36 5.36
CA ARG A 170 -6.13 -16.12 6.41
C ARG A 170 -5.34 -16.27 7.70
N ASN A 171 -4.01 -16.34 7.62
CA ASN A 171 -3.14 -16.48 8.78
C ASN A 171 -2.93 -15.17 9.55
N ALA A 172 -3.19 -14.03 8.89
CA ALA A 172 -3.03 -12.70 9.47
C ALA A 172 -4.19 -12.36 10.42
N ASN A 173 -3.86 -11.72 11.55
CA ASN A 173 -4.84 -11.09 12.44
C ASN A 173 -4.77 -9.56 12.41
N LEU A 174 -3.76 -9.01 11.71
CA LEU A 174 -3.67 -7.61 11.34
C LEU A 174 -3.27 -7.54 9.87
N ILE A 175 -4.08 -6.85 9.07
CA ILE A 175 -3.79 -6.57 7.67
C ILE A 175 -3.79 -5.05 7.48
N THR A 176 -2.72 -4.52 6.89
CA THR A 176 -2.70 -3.14 6.36
C THR A 176 -2.77 -3.19 4.84
N ILE A 177 -3.50 -2.24 4.27
CA ILE A 177 -3.65 -2.10 2.83
C ILE A 177 -3.34 -0.64 2.47
N SER A 178 -2.36 -0.44 1.61
CA SER A 178 -1.99 0.88 1.09
C SER A 178 -1.70 0.76 -0.40
N ILE A 179 -2.75 0.96 -1.19
CA ILE A 179 -2.76 0.83 -2.65
C ILE A 179 -3.39 2.08 -3.25
N GLY A 180 -3.02 2.40 -4.50
CA GLY A 180 -3.63 3.49 -5.27
C GLY A 180 -2.67 4.60 -5.66
N PHE A 181 -1.40 4.54 -5.25
CA PHE A 181 -0.43 5.57 -5.64
C PHE A 181 -0.19 5.59 -7.15
N LYS A 182 -0.07 4.42 -7.77
CA LYS A 182 0.04 4.30 -9.23
C LYS A 182 -1.20 4.82 -9.95
N ASP A 183 -2.37 4.43 -9.47
CA ASP A 183 -3.65 4.88 -10.02
C ASP A 183 -3.76 6.41 -9.94
N PHE A 184 -3.41 6.99 -8.78
CA PHE A 184 -3.34 8.43 -8.59
C PHE A 184 -2.35 9.08 -9.56
N LEU A 185 -1.14 8.55 -9.73
CA LEU A 185 -0.16 9.12 -10.66
C LEU A 185 -0.63 9.08 -12.12
N ASN A 186 -1.33 8.01 -12.52
CA ASN A 186 -1.88 7.89 -13.87
C ASN A 186 -2.97 8.95 -14.13
N GLU A 187 -3.88 9.13 -13.17
CA GLU A 187 -4.93 10.16 -13.24
C GLU A 187 -4.37 11.57 -13.11
N PHE A 188 -3.39 11.78 -12.23
CA PHE A 188 -2.77 13.07 -12.04
C PHE A 188 -1.98 13.49 -13.28
N ASN A 189 -1.14 12.60 -13.84
CA ASN A 189 -0.34 12.93 -15.02
C ASN A 189 -1.20 13.24 -16.24
N SER A 190 -2.24 12.44 -16.48
CA SER A 190 -3.16 12.67 -17.61
C SER A 190 -3.93 13.99 -17.44
N ASN A 191 -4.55 14.24 -16.28
CA ASN A 191 -5.35 15.43 -16.07
C ASN A 191 -4.51 16.71 -15.90
N PHE A 192 -3.36 16.65 -15.21
CA PHE A 192 -2.48 17.79 -15.03
C PHE A 192 -1.91 18.28 -16.35
N LEU A 193 -1.41 17.36 -17.20
CA LEU A 193 -0.91 17.74 -18.52
C LEU A 193 -2.03 18.33 -19.38
N THR A 194 -3.22 17.72 -19.40
CA THR A 194 -4.36 18.26 -20.15
C THR A 194 -4.75 19.66 -19.68
N ILE A 195 -4.89 19.88 -18.37
CA ILE A 195 -5.22 21.19 -17.80
C ILE A 195 -4.11 22.21 -18.07
N PHE A 196 -2.85 21.81 -17.91
CA PHE A 196 -1.70 22.68 -18.16
C PHE A 196 -1.65 23.11 -19.64
N PHE A 197 -1.81 22.17 -20.58
CA PHE A 197 -1.86 22.46 -22.02
C PHE A 197 -3.07 23.31 -22.41
N GLN A 198 -4.24 23.08 -21.83
CA GLN A 198 -5.41 23.95 -22.03
C GLN A 198 -5.19 25.36 -21.48
N ALA A 199 -4.49 25.51 -20.36
CA ALA A 199 -4.22 26.82 -19.74
C ALA A 199 -3.17 27.66 -20.51
N ILE A 200 -2.19 27.02 -21.14
CA ILE A 200 -1.12 27.71 -21.92
C ILE A 200 -1.41 27.82 -23.42
N HIS A 201 -2.29 26.96 -23.96
CA HIS A 201 -2.73 27.01 -25.36
C HIS A 201 -4.27 26.88 -25.47
N PRO A 202 -5.03 27.87 -24.96
CA PRO A 202 -6.50 27.83 -25.01
C PRO A 202 -7.04 27.78 -26.45
N GLU A 203 -6.29 28.33 -27.40
CA GLU A 203 -6.68 28.45 -28.82
C GLU A 203 -6.70 27.11 -29.56
N ILE A 204 -6.02 26.08 -29.04
CA ILE A 204 -6.00 24.73 -29.64
C ILE A 204 -7.26 23.92 -29.28
N TYR A 205 -7.96 24.30 -28.20
CA TYR A 205 -9.13 23.57 -27.69
C TYR A 205 -10.47 24.28 -27.92
N THR A 206 -10.47 25.45 -28.58
CA THR A 206 -11.67 26.09 -29.14
C THR A 206 -11.69 25.94 -30.65
N ILE A 207 -12.10 24.77 -31.14
CA ILE A 207 -12.64 24.65 -32.50
C ILE A 207 -13.95 23.86 -32.38
N GLN A 208 -15.03 24.49 -32.83
CA GLN A 208 -16.36 23.89 -33.05
C GLN A 208 -16.32 22.82 -34.13
#